data_AF-A0A7Y4MVH9-F1
#
_entry.id   AF-A0A7Y4MVH9-F1
#
_cell.length_a   1.000
_cell.length_b   1.000
_cell.length_c   1.000
_cell.angle_alpha   90.00
_cell.angle_beta   90.00
_cell.angle_gamma   90.00
#
_symmetry.space_group_name_H-M   'P 1'
#
loop_
_entity.id
_entity.type
_entity.pdbx_description
1 polymer ?
#
loop_
_entity_poly.entity_id
_entity_poly.type
_entity_poly.pdbx_seq_one_letter_code
_entity_poly.pdbx_strand_id
1 'polypeptide(L)'
;MSAPHRSPTVLTGRRPRWDSRRHADTARALEGTDTPLAHAALETPAPEVDKVNLAQKLALFSEHGSPKVVGELNGQHVRLARLHGPFVWHQHDAEDELFLVLHGQLRMELRERTVDVGPGEFIIIPRGVEHRPVAEEEVHVLLFEPATTLNTGNVREERTAEHLQQL
;
A
#
# COMPACT_ATOMS: atom_id res chain seq x y z
N MET A 1 -9.90 1.45 -46.51
CA MET A 1 -10.72 1.42 -45.28
C MET A 1 -9.75 1.42 -44.10
N SER A 2 -9.47 2.60 -43.52
CA SER A 2 -8.44 2.76 -42.47
C SER A 2 -9.10 2.81 -41.09
N ALA A 3 -8.59 2.00 -40.17
CA ALA A 3 -8.99 2.02 -38.76
C ALA A 3 -8.41 3.25 -38.04
N PRO A 4 -9.12 3.82 -37.03
CA PRO A 4 -8.60 4.96 -36.29
C PRO A 4 -7.59 4.52 -35.23
N HIS A 5 -6.47 5.25 -35.17
CA HIS A 5 -5.45 5.18 -34.13
C HIS A 5 -6.03 5.74 -32.82
N ARG A 6 -6.06 4.96 -31.73
CA ARG A 6 -6.35 5.48 -30.39
C ARG A 6 -5.04 5.90 -29.71
N SER A 7 -4.93 7.18 -29.39
CA SER A 7 -3.89 7.74 -28.52
C SER A 7 -4.12 7.31 -27.07
N PRO A 8 -3.07 7.04 -26.27
CA PRO A 8 -3.24 6.78 -24.86
C PRO A 8 -3.57 8.10 -24.13
N THR A 9 -4.75 8.15 -23.53
CA THR A 9 -5.15 9.21 -22.61
C THR A 9 -4.20 9.19 -21.40
N VAL A 10 -3.32 10.18 -21.31
CA VAL A 10 -2.59 10.48 -20.08
C VAL A 10 -3.63 10.90 -19.04
N LEU A 11 -3.81 10.11 -17.97
CA LEU A 11 -4.64 10.50 -16.83
C LEU A 11 -4.02 11.75 -16.19
N THR A 12 -4.56 12.92 -16.50
CA THR A 12 -4.28 14.19 -15.82
C THR A 12 -5.02 14.27 -14.48
N GLY A 13 -4.83 13.27 -13.62
CA GLY A 13 -5.28 13.29 -12.23
C GLY A 13 -4.21 13.95 -11.36
N ARG A 14 -4.59 14.94 -10.54
CA ARG A 14 -3.68 15.58 -9.59
C ARG A 14 -3.23 14.51 -8.57
N ARG A 15 -1.94 14.20 -8.55
CA ARG A 15 -1.37 13.20 -7.63
C ARG A 15 -1.72 13.52 -6.17
N PRO A 16 -2.12 12.53 -5.36
CA PRO A 16 -2.34 12.70 -3.93
C PRO A 16 -1.11 13.30 -3.25
N ARG A 17 -1.31 14.12 -2.21
CA ARG A 17 -0.23 14.92 -1.60
C ARG A 17 0.78 14.10 -0.80
N TRP A 18 0.51 12.81 -0.60
CA TRP A 18 1.43 11.85 0.03
C TRP A 18 2.49 11.29 -0.93
N ASP A 19 2.40 11.57 -2.25
CA ASP A 19 3.39 11.09 -3.23
C ASP A 19 4.70 11.88 -3.10
N SER A 20 5.72 11.25 -2.50
CA SER A 20 7.06 11.80 -2.29
C SER A 20 7.77 12.26 -3.57
N ARG A 21 7.33 11.80 -4.75
CA ARG A 21 7.84 12.27 -6.07
C ARG A 21 7.49 13.72 -6.36
N ARG A 22 6.58 14.34 -5.59
CA ARG A 22 6.37 15.80 -5.64
C ARG A 22 7.63 16.62 -5.33
N HIS A 23 8.54 16.09 -4.52
CA HIS A 23 9.74 16.82 -4.10
C HIS A 23 10.91 16.70 -5.08
N ALA A 24 10.84 15.79 -6.06
CA ALA A 24 11.94 15.58 -7.02
C ALA A 24 12.05 16.70 -8.07
N ASP A 25 10.95 17.42 -8.34
CA ASP A 25 10.89 18.41 -9.43
C ASP A 25 11.48 19.78 -9.06
N THR A 26 11.74 20.07 -7.79
CA THR A 26 12.29 21.38 -7.35
C THR A 26 13.81 21.49 -7.38
N ALA A 27 14.55 20.41 -7.67
CA ALA A 27 16.01 20.43 -7.61
C ALA A 27 16.71 20.88 -8.92
N ARG A 28 15.98 21.32 -9.94
CA ARG A 28 16.59 21.60 -11.26
C ARG A 28 16.00 22.80 -11.98
N ALA A 29 16.10 23.99 -11.39
CA ALA A 29 16.15 25.25 -12.15
C ALA A 29 16.39 26.43 -11.22
N LEU A 30 17.65 26.80 -10.97
CA LEU A 30 18.02 28.17 -10.58
C LEU A 30 19.42 28.51 -11.13
N GLU A 31 19.46 28.92 -12.40
CA GLU A 31 20.42 29.89 -12.90
C GLU A 31 19.63 31.01 -13.59
N GLY A 32 19.84 32.27 -13.18
CA GLY A 32 19.56 33.42 -14.05
C GLY A 32 18.56 34.50 -13.56
N THR A 33 19.15 35.54 -12.94
CA THR A 33 18.82 36.98 -13.03
C THR A 33 17.58 37.57 -12.33
N ASP A 34 17.88 38.72 -11.73
CA ASP A 34 17.20 39.51 -10.71
C ASP A 34 16.12 40.46 -11.28
N THR A 35 14.91 40.45 -10.72
CA THR A 35 13.92 41.54 -10.83
C THR A 35 12.91 41.39 -9.67
N PRO A 36 12.70 42.40 -8.81
CA PRO A 36 11.76 42.26 -7.70
C PRO A 36 10.34 42.59 -8.19
N LEU A 37 9.56 41.55 -8.50
CA LEU A 37 8.10 41.66 -8.50
C LEU A 37 7.59 41.33 -7.09
N ALA A 38 6.78 42.23 -6.55
CA ALA A 38 6.06 42.02 -5.31
C ALA A 38 5.11 40.83 -5.46
N HIS A 39 5.59 39.64 -5.12
CA HIS A 39 4.75 38.48 -4.90
C HIS A 39 4.45 38.44 -3.40
N ALA A 40 3.22 38.81 -3.05
CA ALA A 40 2.64 38.41 -1.78
C ALA A 40 2.84 36.89 -1.68
N ALA A 41 3.78 36.47 -0.83
CA ALA A 41 4.05 35.08 -0.58
C ALA A 41 2.73 34.49 -0.05
N LEU A 42 2.05 33.71 -0.88
CA LEU A 42 0.98 32.85 -0.42
C LEU A 42 1.64 31.88 0.55
N GLU A 43 1.50 32.17 1.85
CA GLU A 43 1.95 31.30 2.92
C GLU A 43 1.35 29.93 2.65
N THR A 44 2.21 28.98 2.26
CA THR A 44 1.77 27.60 2.12
C THR A 44 1.51 27.13 3.56
N PRO A 45 0.26 26.76 3.91
CA PRO A 45 -0.03 26.33 5.27
C PRO A 45 0.91 25.18 5.64
N ALA A 46 1.43 25.22 6.86
CA ALA A 46 2.28 24.17 7.37
C ALA A 46 1.58 22.81 7.20
N PRO A 47 2.34 21.74 6.88
CA PRO A 47 1.75 20.42 6.71
C PRO A 47 1.00 20.03 7.99
N GLU A 48 -0.26 19.63 7.84
CA GLU A 48 -1.11 19.13 8.92
C GLU A 48 -0.57 17.78 9.39
N VAL A 49 -0.46 17.59 10.71
CA VAL A 49 0.09 16.39 11.33
C VAL A 49 -1.03 15.66 12.07
N ASP A 50 -1.52 14.60 11.44
CA ASP A 50 -2.61 13.77 11.97
C ASP A 50 -2.14 12.37 12.35
N LYS A 51 -2.83 11.79 13.34
CA LYS A 51 -2.64 10.39 13.75
C LYS A 51 -3.67 9.47 13.09
N VAL A 52 -3.28 8.22 12.84
CA VAL A 52 -4.18 7.17 12.38
C VAL A 52 -4.52 6.23 13.55
N ASN A 53 -5.80 6.03 13.82
CA ASN A 53 -6.27 5.04 14.80
C ASN A 53 -6.65 3.74 14.08
N LEU A 54 -5.82 2.71 14.21
CA LEU A 54 -6.00 1.43 13.50
C LEU A 54 -7.31 0.73 13.88
N ALA A 55 -7.69 0.76 15.16
CA ALA A 55 -8.93 0.13 15.63
C ALA A 55 -10.18 0.78 15.01
N GLN A 56 -10.18 2.12 14.92
CA GLN A 56 -11.26 2.85 14.25
C GLN A 56 -11.33 2.50 12.76
N LYS A 57 -10.19 2.45 12.06
CA LYS A 57 -10.14 2.12 10.63
C LYS A 57 -10.58 0.68 10.36
N LEU A 58 -10.16 -0.29 11.19
CA LEU A 58 -10.62 -1.67 11.12
C LEU A 58 -12.13 -1.79 11.32
N ALA A 59 -12.73 -0.97 12.19
CA ALA A 59 -14.17 -0.98 12.42
C ALA A 59 -15.00 -0.47 11.22
N LEU A 60 -14.39 0.19 10.22
CA LEU A 60 -15.09 0.71 9.04
C LEU A 60 -15.42 -0.35 7.98
N PHE A 61 -14.83 -1.55 8.08
CA PHE A 61 -14.99 -2.60 7.08
C PHE A 61 -15.01 -3.98 7.75
N SER A 62 -15.60 -4.97 7.09
CA SER A 62 -15.73 -6.34 7.60
C SER A 62 -15.40 -7.40 6.57
N GLU A 63 -15.11 -7.01 5.33
CA GLU A 63 -14.75 -7.89 4.24
C GLU A 63 -13.37 -8.52 4.48
N HIS A 64 -13.26 -9.83 4.20
CA HIS A 64 -12.01 -10.56 4.32
C HIS A 64 -11.20 -10.53 3.01
N GLY A 65 -9.87 -10.49 3.12
CA GLY A 65 -8.97 -10.57 1.98
C GLY A 65 -8.99 -9.34 1.05
N SER A 66 -9.53 -8.21 1.51
CA SER A 66 -9.54 -6.92 0.80
C SER A 66 -8.78 -5.87 1.60
N PRO A 67 -7.46 -5.73 1.39
CA PRO A 67 -6.67 -4.72 2.10
C PRO A 67 -7.12 -3.29 1.80
N LYS A 68 -7.06 -2.42 2.81
CA LYS A 68 -7.41 -1.00 2.74
C LYS A 68 -6.19 -0.16 3.08
N VAL A 69 -5.87 0.85 2.26
CA VAL A 69 -4.74 1.74 2.54
C VAL A 69 -5.16 2.77 3.59
N VAL A 70 -4.36 2.91 4.65
CA VAL A 70 -4.60 3.85 5.76
C VAL A 70 -3.46 4.85 5.94
N GLY A 71 -2.41 4.74 5.12
CA GLY A 71 -1.30 5.68 5.09
C GLY A 71 -0.33 5.36 3.96
N GLU A 72 0.45 6.36 3.56
CA GLU A 72 1.57 6.18 2.64
C GLU A 72 2.76 7.01 3.10
N LEU A 73 3.95 6.44 2.96
CA LEU A 73 5.23 7.12 3.15
C LEU A 73 6.29 6.51 2.25
N ASN A 74 7.11 7.35 1.61
CA ASN A 74 8.28 6.93 0.82
C ASN A 74 8.00 5.94 -0.32
N GLY A 75 6.75 5.82 -0.78
CA GLY A 75 6.33 4.82 -1.78
C GLY A 75 5.87 3.49 -1.19
N GLN A 76 5.67 3.43 0.13
CA GLN A 76 5.16 2.28 0.87
C GLN A 76 3.74 2.58 1.34
N HIS A 77 2.86 1.61 1.21
CA HIS A 77 1.54 1.66 1.81
C HIS A 77 1.57 1.04 3.21
N VAL A 78 0.87 1.69 4.14
CA VAL A 78 0.38 1.06 5.37
C VAL A 78 -1.05 0.62 5.08
N ARG A 79 -1.31 -0.69 5.11
CA ARG A 79 -2.63 -1.26 4.82
C ARG A 79 -3.18 -2.02 6.01
N LEU A 80 -4.50 -2.13 6.09
CA LEU A 80 -5.20 -2.98 7.05
C LEU A 80 -6.00 -4.03 6.31
N ALA A 81 -5.98 -5.27 6.81
CA ALA A 81 -6.79 -6.35 6.27
C ALA A 81 -7.38 -7.20 7.39
N ARG A 82 -8.58 -7.73 7.14
CA ARG A 82 -9.15 -8.83 7.91
C ARG A 82 -8.97 -10.12 7.11
N LEU A 83 -8.47 -11.17 7.74
CA LEU A 83 -8.21 -12.46 7.12
C LEU A 83 -9.06 -13.53 7.81
N HIS A 84 -9.59 -14.47 7.02
CA HIS A 84 -10.31 -15.63 7.53
C HIS A 84 -10.22 -16.76 6.49
N GLY A 85 -9.92 -17.97 6.97
CA GLY A 85 -9.60 -19.14 6.15
C GLY A 85 -8.20 -19.07 5.52
N PRO A 86 -7.88 -20.06 4.66
CA PRO A 86 -6.66 -20.04 3.88
C PRO A 86 -6.73 -18.99 2.77
N PHE A 87 -5.61 -18.33 2.52
CA PHE A 87 -5.39 -17.55 1.30
C PHE A 87 -4.80 -18.45 0.19
N VAL A 88 -4.47 -17.85 -0.96
CA VAL A 88 -3.78 -18.58 -2.04
C VAL A 88 -2.29 -18.67 -1.78
N TRP A 89 -1.65 -19.74 -2.25
CA TRP A 89 -0.19 -19.76 -2.36
C TRP A 89 0.22 -18.71 -3.40
N HIS A 90 1.12 -17.82 -3.03
CA HIS A 90 1.61 -16.76 -3.91
C HIS A 90 3.01 -16.32 -3.50
N GLN A 91 3.62 -15.51 -4.35
CA GLN A 91 4.85 -14.80 -4.07
C GLN A 91 4.84 -13.43 -4.73
N HIS A 92 5.73 -12.56 -4.25
CA HIS A 92 6.00 -11.27 -4.86
C HIS A 92 7.40 -11.29 -5.46
N ASP A 93 7.54 -10.98 -6.75
CA ASP A 93 8.83 -11.11 -7.44
C ASP A 93 9.80 -9.96 -7.09
N ALA A 94 9.28 -8.78 -6.75
CA ALA A 94 10.08 -7.58 -6.53
C ALA A 94 9.96 -7.01 -5.11
N GLU A 95 8.90 -7.35 -4.39
CA GLU A 95 8.52 -6.72 -3.15
C GLU A 95 8.68 -7.65 -1.94
N ASP A 96 9.23 -7.12 -0.86
CA ASP A 96 9.08 -7.73 0.46
C ASP A 96 7.72 -7.28 1.04
N GLU A 97 7.09 -8.14 1.83
CA GLU A 97 5.82 -7.85 2.50
C GLU A 97 5.92 -8.12 4.00
N LEU A 98 5.49 -7.17 4.82
CA LEU A 98 5.40 -7.34 6.27
C LEU A 98 3.94 -7.58 6.68
N PHE A 99 3.73 -8.57 7.55
CA PHE A 99 2.49 -8.80 8.27
C PHE A 99 2.71 -8.55 9.75
N LEU A 100 2.05 -7.55 10.33
CA LEU A 100 1.95 -7.34 11.78
C LEU A 100 0.56 -7.75 12.24
N VAL A 101 0.48 -8.73 13.15
CA VAL A 101 -0.80 -9.21 13.68
C VAL A 101 -1.27 -8.26 14.77
N LEU A 102 -2.48 -7.72 14.60
CA LEU A 102 -3.13 -6.81 15.55
C LEU A 102 -4.13 -7.54 16.45
N HIS A 103 -4.76 -8.59 15.92
CA HIS A 103 -5.74 -9.43 16.61
C HIS A 103 -5.78 -10.83 15.98
N GLY A 104 -6.00 -11.86 16.79
CA GLY A 104 -6.07 -13.26 16.36
C GLY A 104 -4.70 -13.91 16.21
N GLN A 105 -4.65 -15.08 15.57
CA GLN A 105 -3.43 -15.85 15.31
C GLN A 105 -3.31 -16.12 13.81
N LEU A 106 -2.23 -15.64 13.19
CA LEU A 106 -1.92 -15.93 11.79
C LEU A 106 -0.96 -17.12 11.72
N ARG A 107 -1.30 -18.11 10.89
CA ARG A 107 -0.36 -19.15 10.50
C ARG A 107 0.20 -18.81 9.13
N MET A 108 1.51 -18.59 9.04
CA MET A 108 2.21 -18.43 7.78
C MET A 108 2.76 -19.76 7.33
N GLU A 109 2.20 -20.33 6.27
CA GLU A 109 2.76 -21.52 5.64
C GLU A 109 3.81 -21.12 4.60
N LEU A 110 4.99 -21.71 4.72
CA LEU A 110 6.08 -21.66 3.75
C LEU A 110 6.25 -23.09 3.19
N ARG A 111 6.98 -23.25 2.10
CA ARG A 111 7.16 -24.58 1.48
C ARG A 111 7.86 -25.58 2.42
N GLU A 112 8.79 -25.12 3.23
CA GLU A 112 9.61 -25.97 4.09
C GLU A 112 9.10 -26.06 5.53
N ARG A 113 8.31 -25.07 5.98
CA ARG A 113 7.88 -24.96 7.37
C ARG A 113 6.66 -24.06 7.54
N THR A 114 6.12 -24.07 8.75
CA THR A 114 5.06 -23.15 9.17
C THR A 114 5.56 -22.26 10.30
N VAL A 115 5.10 -21.01 10.33
CA VAL A 115 5.38 -20.05 11.40
C VAL A 115 4.07 -19.48 11.91
N ASP A 116 3.80 -19.62 13.20
CA ASP A 116 2.67 -18.98 13.86
C ASP A 116 3.07 -17.56 14.32
N VAL A 117 2.20 -16.58 14.08
CA VAL A 117 2.40 -15.15 14.39
C VAL A 117 1.19 -14.64 15.16
N GLY A 118 1.42 -14.21 16.40
CA GLY A 118 0.39 -13.74 17.33
C GLY A 118 0.34 -12.20 17.45
N PRO A 119 -0.60 -11.67 18.25
CA PRO A 119 -0.79 -10.23 18.38
C PRO A 119 0.46 -9.50 18.89
N GLY A 120 0.84 -8.41 18.21
CA GLY A 120 2.05 -7.64 18.49
C GLY A 120 3.32 -8.20 17.85
N GLU A 121 3.24 -9.36 17.20
CA GLU A 121 4.33 -9.97 16.46
C GLU A 121 4.20 -9.66 14.96
N PHE A 122 5.35 -9.55 14.28
CA PHE A 122 5.37 -9.40 12.82
C PHE A 122 6.27 -10.45 12.17
N ILE A 123 5.96 -10.75 10.92
CA ILE A 123 6.81 -11.51 10.00
C ILE A 123 7.03 -10.69 8.73
N ILE A 124 8.24 -10.76 8.20
CA ILE A 124 8.57 -10.23 6.88
C ILE A 124 8.75 -11.42 5.95
N ILE A 125 8.04 -11.39 4.83
CA ILE A 125 8.19 -12.33 3.73
C ILE A 125 9.09 -11.68 2.67
N PRO A 126 10.33 -12.16 2.48
CA PRO A 126 11.20 -11.64 1.43
C PRO A 126 10.63 -11.91 0.04
N ARG A 127 10.91 -11.03 -0.91
CA ARG A 127 10.62 -11.24 -2.33
C ARG A 127 11.10 -12.60 -2.82
N GLY A 128 10.30 -13.23 -3.67
CA GLY A 128 10.54 -14.55 -4.24
C GLY A 128 10.28 -15.72 -3.28
N VAL A 129 9.85 -15.46 -2.04
CA VAL A 129 9.45 -16.52 -1.10
C VAL A 129 7.96 -16.83 -1.29
N GLU A 130 7.69 -18.04 -1.74
CA GLU A 130 6.32 -18.53 -1.87
C GLU A 130 5.73 -18.86 -0.50
N HIS A 131 4.54 -18.33 -0.25
CA HIS A 131 3.90 -18.39 1.06
C HIS A 131 2.38 -18.43 0.96
N ARG A 132 1.74 -18.86 2.04
CA ARG A 132 0.28 -18.86 2.19
C ARG A 132 -0.12 -18.42 3.60
N PRO A 133 -0.71 -17.22 3.75
CA PRO A 133 -1.36 -16.81 4.98
C PRO A 133 -2.60 -17.67 5.26
N VAL A 134 -2.70 -18.23 6.46
CA VAL A 134 -3.85 -19.02 6.91
C VAL A 134 -4.35 -18.47 8.25
N ALA A 135 -5.60 -18.04 8.27
CA ALA A 135 -6.28 -17.52 9.45
C ALA A 135 -7.42 -18.48 9.82
N GLU A 136 -7.19 -19.40 10.77
CA GLU A 136 -8.23 -20.38 11.17
C GLU A 136 -9.46 -19.69 11.77
N GLU A 137 -9.22 -18.62 12.52
CA GLU A 137 -10.21 -17.67 13.02
C GLU A 137 -9.94 -16.29 12.41
N GLU A 138 -10.83 -15.31 12.62
CA GLU A 138 -10.61 -13.94 12.09
C GLU A 138 -9.34 -13.30 12.68
N VAL A 139 -8.43 -12.91 11.77
CA VAL A 139 -7.18 -12.21 12.09
C VAL A 139 -7.23 -10.80 11.51
N HIS A 140 -6.80 -9.81 12.29
CA HIS A 140 -6.58 -8.45 11.79
C HIS A 140 -5.09 -8.23 11.64
N VAL A 141 -4.66 -7.79 10.46
CA VAL A 141 -3.26 -7.52 10.16
C VAL A 141 -3.07 -6.10 9.65
N LEU A 142 -1.92 -5.53 9.99
CA LEU A 142 -1.34 -4.42 9.27
C LEU A 142 -0.33 -4.98 8.25
N LEU A 143 -0.47 -4.56 7.00
CA LEU A 143 0.48 -4.85 5.95
C LEU A 143 1.36 -3.61 5.71
N PHE A 144 2.64 -3.84 5.48
CA PHE A 144 3.56 -2.80 5.07
C PHE A 144 4.41 -3.26 3.89
N GLU A 145 4.23 -2.58 2.76
CA GLU A 145 4.72 -3.04 1.46
C GLU A 145 4.74 -1.87 0.45
N PRO A 146 5.49 -1.99 -0.66
CA PRO A 146 5.42 -1.02 -1.75
C PRO A 146 3.99 -0.69 -2.23
N ALA A 147 3.78 0.54 -2.68
CA ALA A 147 2.50 1.00 -3.21
C ALA A 147 2.05 0.21 -4.45
N THR A 148 3.00 -0.39 -5.17
CA THR A 148 2.78 -1.22 -6.37
C THR A 148 2.38 -2.65 -6.05
N THR A 149 2.50 -3.09 -4.80
CA THR A 149 2.28 -4.50 -4.45
C THR A 149 0.81 -4.89 -4.62
N LEU A 150 0.57 -5.92 -5.41
CA LEU A 150 -0.73 -6.58 -5.56
C LEU A 150 -0.89 -7.61 -4.44
N ASN A 151 -2.01 -7.60 -3.74
CA ASN A 151 -2.29 -8.48 -2.59
C ASN A 151 -2.32 -9.99 -2.90
N THR A 152 -2.23 -10.37 -4.17
CA THR A 152 -2.21 -11.76 -4.66
C THR A 152 -0.87 -12.11 -5.32
N GLY A 153 0.10 -11.19 -5.26
CA GLY A 153 1.42 -11.36 -5.84
C GLY A 153 1.37 -11.65 -7.35
N ASN A 154 1.86 -12.83 -7.72
CA ASN A 154 1.90 -13.34 -9.10
C ASN A 154 0.58 -14.01 -9.57
N VAL A 155 -0.40 -14.20 -8.68
CA VAL A 155 -1.68 -14.83 -9.01
C VAL A 155 -2.73 -13.76 -9.35
N ARG A 156 -3.60 -14.04 -10.32
CA ARG A 156 -4.78 -13.21 -10.60
C ARG A 156 -6.05 -14.00 -10.37
N GLU A 157 -6.69 -13.78 -9.24
CA GLU A 157 -7.96 -14.42 -8.84
C GLU A 157 -8.99 -13.40 -8.35
N GLU A 158 -10.19 -13.86 -7.93
CA GLU A 158 -11.31 -13.02 -7.47
C GLU A 158 -10.94 -12.04 -6.34
N ARG A 159 -9.93 -12.38 -5.54
CA ARG A 159 -9.44 -11.54 -4.43
C ARG A 159 -8.41 -10.49 -4.86
N THR A 160 -8.03 -10.41 -6.14
CA THR A 160 -7.05 -9.44 -6.64
C THR A 160 -7.64 -8.03 -6.57
N ALA A 161 -7.04 -7.15 -5.78
CA ALA A 161 -7.42 -5.75 -5.71
C ALA A 161 -6.50 -4.90 -6.59
N GLU A 162 -6.93 -4.61 -7.83
CA GLU A 162 -6.20 -3.72 -8.74
C GLU A 162 -6.27 -2.24 -8.33
N HIS A 163 -7.31 -1.86 -7.57
CA HIS A 163 -7.47 -0.52 -7.01
C HIS A 163 -7.84 -0.63 -5.53
N LEU A 164 -6.93 -0.18 -4.67
CA LEU A 164 -7.15 -0.24 -3.22
C LEU A 164 -7.95 0.96 -2.75
N GLN A 165 -8.92 0.69 -1.87
CA GLN A 165 -9.68 1.74 -1.21
C GLN A 165 -8.80 2.43 -0.15
N GLN A 166 -8.81 3.76 -0.16
CA GLN A 166 -8.19 4.62 0.84
C GLN A 166 -9.20 4.91 1.96
N LEU A 167 -8.77 4.78 3.22
CA LEU A 167 -9.63 4.99 4.39
C LEU A 167 -9.15 6.12 5.29
#